data_AF-A0A939UAA3-F1
#
_entry.id   AF-A0A939UAA3-F1
#
_cell.length_a   1.000
_cell.length_b   1.000
_cell.length_c   1.000
_cell.angle_alpha   90.00
_cell.angle_beta   90.00
_cell.angle_gamma   90.00
#
_symmetry.space_group_name_H-M   'P 1'
#
loop_
_entity.id
_entity.type
_entity.pdbx_description
1 polymer ?
#
loop_
_entity_poly.entity_id
_entity_poly.type
_entity_poly.pdbx_seq_one_letter_code
_entity_poly.pdbx_strand_id
1 'polypeptide(L)'
;AIMDANLGLTPQNNGEVIRCTVPALTEERRRELVKKAKATGENAKVVVRNERRDAMELLKKAQKNEGMSEDTEKEAEGEVQKITDKNIKTIDDIVAAKEKEILTV
;
A
#
# COMPACT_ATOMS: atom_id res chain seq x y z
N ALA A 1 11.47 -6.88 25.21
CA ALA A 1 11.21 -7.03 23.76
C ALA A 1 9.72 -7.13 23.42
N ILE A 2 8.99 -8.19 23.81
CA ILE A 2 7.55 -8.31 23.47
C ILE A 2 6.66 -7.39 24.34
N MET A 3 6.94 -7.25 25.65
CA MET A 3 6.24 -6.29 26.52
C MET A 3 6.56 -4.82 26.16
N ASP A 4 7.81 -4.54 25.77
CA ASP A 4 8.25 -3.18 25.39
C ASP A 4 7.77 -2.75 24.00
N ALA A 5 7.28 -3.68 23.17
CA ALA A 5 6.76 -3.38 21.83
C ALA A 5 5.42 -2.62 21.85
N ASN A 6 4.90 -2.28 23.04
CA ASN A 6 3.69 -1.48 23.23
C ASN A 6 2.47 -2.04 22.47
N LEU A 7 2.44 -3.38 22.30
CA LEU A 7 1.40 -4.10 21.57
C LEU A 7 0.12 -4.30 22.40
N GLY A 8 0.13 -3.92 23.69
CA GLY A 8 -1.00 -4.17 24.60
C GLY A 8 -1.23 -5.65 24.90
N LEU A 9 -0.21 -6.49 24.68
CA LEU A 9 -0.26 -7.94 24.87
C LEU A 9 0.47 -8.31 26.16
N THR A 10 -0.19 -9.07 27.03
CA THR A 10 0.46 -9.68 28.19
C THR A 10 0.91 -11.10 27.81
N PRO A 11 2.20 -11.32 27.54
CA PRO A 11 2.68 -12.65 27.21
C PRO A 11 2.55 -13.59 28.42
N GLN A 12 1.82 -14.69 28.26
CA GLN A 12 1.81 -15.80 29.22
C GLN A 12 2.86 -16.83 28.79
N ASN A 13 3.86 -17.05 29.63
CA ASN A 13 4.92 -18.01 29.40
C ASN A 13 4.65 -19.30 30.20
N ASN A 14 4.45 -20.42 29.52
CA ASN A 14 4.24 -21.74 30.15
C ASN A 14 5.50 -22.64 30.14
N GLY A 15 6.70 -22.06 30.00
CA GLY A 15 7.98 -22.77 30.12
C GLY A 15 8.57 -23.26 28.79
N GLU A 16 7.74 -23.60 27.80
CA GLU A 16 8.20 -23.94 26.42
C GLU A 16 7.67 -22.99 25.34
N VAL A 17 6.52 -22.35 25.57
CA VAL A 17 5.84 -21.50 24.56
C VAL A 17 5.32 -20.23 25.21
N ILE A 18 5.57 -19.09 24.54
CA ILE A 18 5.01 -17.78 24.90
C ILE A 18 3.68 -17.61 24.16
N ARG A 19 2.56 -17.59 24.89
CA ARG A 19 1.23 -17.26 24.37
C ARG A 19 0.91 -15.79 24.60
N CYS A 20 0.71 -15.03 23.54
CA CYS A 20 0.14 -13.69 23.62
C CYS A 20 -1.36 -13.74 23.33
N THR A 21 -2.19 -13.48 24.33
CA THR A 21 -3.63 -13.28 24.12
C THR A 21 -3.85 -11.88 23.55
N VAL A 22 -4.34 -11.79 22.31
CA VAL A 22 -4.74 -10.51 21.70
C VAL A 22 -6.14 -10.17 22.21
N PRO A 23 -6.30 -9.13 23.04
CA PRO A 23 -7.64 -8.71 23.45
C PRO A 23 -8.44 -8.26 22.23
N ALA A 24 -9.75 -8.54 22.24
CA ALA A 24 -10.62 -8.07 21.17
C ALA A 24 -10.54 -6.54 21.07
N LEU A 25 -10.25 -6.04 19.87
CA LEU A 25 -10.19 -4.61 19.62
C LEU A 25 -11.58 -4.00 19.86
N THR A 26 -11.61 -2.90 20.63
CA THR A 26 -12.82 -2.07 20.77
C THR A 26 -13.24 -1.48 19.43
N GLU A 27 -14.52 -1.14 19.28
CA GLU A 27 -15.04 -0.57 18.03
C GLU A 27 -14.34 0.75 17.67
N GLU A 28 -14.02 1.59 18.68
CA GLU A 28 -13.23 2.80 18.50
C GLU A 28 -11.85 2.51 17.91
N ARG A 29 -11.15 1.49 18.44
CA ARG A 29 -9.83 1.13 17.93
C ARG A 29 -9.88 0.55 16.52
N ARG A 30 -10.92 -0.22 16.18
CA ARG A 30 -11.15 -0.70 14.80
C ARG A 30 -11.36 0.48 13.84
N ARG A 31 -12.16 1.48 14.22
CA ARG A 31 -12.39 2.69 13.40
C ARG A 31 -11.09 3.49 13.17
N GLU A 32 -10.24 3.63 14.19
CA GLU A 32 -8.93 4.27 14.04
C GLU A 32 -8.01 3.52 13.06
N LEU A 33 -7.99 2.19 13.14
CA LEU A 33 -7.19 1.35 12.25
C LEU A 33 -7.67 1.45 10.80
N VAL A 34 -8.98 1.49 10.57
CA VAL A 34 -9.56 1.73 9.22
C VAL A 34 -9.13 3.10 8.68
N LYS A 35 -9.19 4.16 9.50
CA LYS A 35 -8.71 5.50 9.09
C LYS A 35 -7.24 5.48 8.69
N LYS A 36 -6.39 4.81 9.46
CA LYS A 36 -4.97 4.65 9.14
C LYS A 36 -4.77 3.88 7.84
N ALA A 37 -5.47 2.76 7.66
CA ALA A 37 -5.38 1.95 6.44
C ALA A 37 -5.75 2.77 5.18
N LYS A 38 -6.83 3.56 5.26
CA LYS A 38 -7.24 4.48 4.18
C LYS A 38 -6.20 5.55 3.89
N ALA A 39 -5.65 6.19 4.93
CA ALA A 39 -4.61 7.20 4.78
C ALA A 39 -3.34 6.62 4.10
N THR A 40 -2.93 5.42 4.50
CA THR A 40 -1.80 4.72 3.87
C THR A 40 -2.09 4.38 2.40
N GLY A 41 -3.31 3.93 2.10
CA GLY A 41 -3.76 3.67 0.73
C GLY A 41 -3.70 4.91 -0.17
N GLU A 42 -4.20 6.05 0.31
CA GLU A 42 -4.14 7.31 -0.43
C GLU A 42 -2.70 7.79 -0.66
N ASN A 43 -1.83 7.70 0.35
CA ASN A 43 -0.41 8.00 0.19
C ASN A 43 0.26 7.11 -0.86
N ALA A 44 -0.05 5.81 -0.86
CA ALA A 44 0.48 4.88 -1.86
C ALA A 44 0.04 5.26 -3.28
N LYS A 45 -1.23 5.65 -3.47
CA LYS A 45 -1.71 6.13 -4.78
C LYS A 45 -1.02 7.42 -5.22
N VAL A 46 -0.73 8.34 -4.29
CA VAL A 46 0.02 9.57 -4.60
C VAL A 46 1.42 9.22 -5.12
N VAL A 47 2.13 8.31 -4.46
CA VAL A 47 3.44 7.84 -4.92
C VAL A 47 3.36 7.24 -6.31
N VAL A 48 2.41 6.34 -6.56
CA VAL A 48 2.22 5.73 -7.90
C VAL A 48 1.95 6.78 -8.98
N ARG A 49 1.18 7.83 -8.68
CA ARG A 49 0.92 8.92 -9.63
C ARG A 49 2.16 9.78 -9.89
N ASN A 50 3.00 9.99 -8.88
CA ASN A 50 4.27 10.71 -9.04
C ASN A 50 5.25 9.90 -9.90
N GLU A 51 5.44 8.61 -9.61
CA GLU A 51 6.29 7.71 -10.42
C GLU A 51 5.83 7.65 -11.88
N ARG A 52 4.51 7.64 -12.11
CA ARG A 52 3.96 7.73 -13.48
C ARG A 52 4.39 9.03 -14.17
N ARG A 53 4.34 10.16 -13.47
CA ARG A 53 4.77 11.45 -14.03
C ARG A 53 6.27 11.43 -14.35
N ASP A 54 7.08 10.91 -13.45
CA ASP A 54 8.53 10.84 -13.64
C ASP A 54 8.89 9.92 -14.81
N ALA A 55 8.21 8.78 -14.95
CA ALA A 55 8.34 7.90 -16.11
C ALA A 55 7.96 8.60 -17.42
N MET A 56 6.86 9.36 -17.45
CA MET A 56 6.46 10.13 -18.64
C MET A 56 7.48 11.24 -18.98
N GLU A 57 8.06 11.90 -17.99
CA GLU A 57 9.13 12.88 -18.20
C GLU A 57 10.42 12.23 -18.73
N LEU A 58 10.74 11.01 -18.28
CA LEU A 58 11.86 10.22 -18.79
C LEU A 58 11.66 9.81 -20.25
N LEU A 59 10.47 9.33 -20.61
CA LEU A 59 10.14 8.97 -22.01
C LEU A 59 10.30 10.17 -22.95
N LYS A 60 9.80 11.36 -22.55
CA LYS A 60 9.98 12.60 -23.33
C LYS A 60 11.45 13.02 -23.46
N LYS A 61 12.27 12.76 -22.45
CA LYS A 61 13.72 13.03 -22.53
C LYS A 61 14.41 12.03 -23.46
N ALA A 62 14.05 10.75 -23.41
CA ALA A 62 14.58 9.71 -24.29
C ALA A 62 14.23 9.99 -25.76
N GLN A 63 13.00 10.44 -26.04
CA GLN A 63 12.60 10.89 -27.37
C GLN A 63 13.53 11.99 -27.92
N LYS A 64 13.82 13.01 -27.11
CA LYS A 64 14.65 14.14 -27.54
C LYS A 64 16.15 13.87 -27.59
N ASN A 65 16.67 13.09 -26.64
CA ASN A 65 18.11 12.95 -26.43
C ASN A 65 18.68 11.65 -27.01
N GLU A 66 17.89 10.57 -27.02
CA GLU A 66 18.33 9.24 -27.45
C GLU A 66 17.74 8.84 -28.81
N GLY A 67 16.92 9.71 -29.40
CA GLY A 67 16.32 9.48 -30.72
C GLY A 67 15.26 8.39 -30.72
N MET A 68 14.57 8.18 -29.59
CA MET A 68 13.47 7.21 -29.50
C MET A 68 12.36 7.57 -30.49
N SER A 69 11.86 6.56 -31.22
CA SER A 69 10.77 6.72 -32.18
C SER A 69 9.47 7.12 -31.50
N GLU A 70 8.66 7.94 -32.18
CA GLU A 70 7.32 8.35 -31.70
C GLU A 70 6.38 7.16 -31.50
N ASP A 71 6.53 6.08 -32.28
CA ASP A 71 5.76 4.86 -32.12
C ASP A 71 6.13 4.12 -30.83
N THR A 72 7.43 4.01 -30.54
CA THR A 72 7.94 3.40 -29.31
C THR A 72 7.58 4.22 -28.08
N GLU A 73 7.57 5.56 -28.20
CA GLU A 73 7.11 6.45 -27.13
C GLU A 73 5.65 6.16 -26.76
N LYS A 74 4.75 6.13 -27.77
CA LYS A 74 3.32 5.88 -27.54
C LYS A 74 3.05 4.50 -26.95
N GLU A 75 3.79 3.48 -27.38
CA GLU A 75 3.71 2.15 -26.78
C GLU A 75 4.12 2.17 -25.30
N ALA A 76 5.27 2.78 -24.99
CA ALA A 76 5.78 2.88 -23.62
C ALA A 76 4.85 3.70 -22.71
N GLU A 77 4.31 4.83 -23.19
CA GLU A 77 3.31 5.61 -22.46
C GLU A 77 2.07 4.77 -22.14
N GLY A 78 1.60 3.97 -23.11
CA GLY A 78 0.49 3.05 -22.94
C GLY A 78 0.77 1.96 -21.90
N GLU A 79 1.98 1.40 -21.87
CA GLU A 79 2.38 0.43 -20.86
C GLU A 79 2.47 1.04 -19.46
N VAL A 80 3.11 2.21 -19.33
CA VAL A 80 3.19 2.96 -18.07
C VAL A 80 1.80 3.25 -17.52
N GLN A 81 0.85 3.65 -18.38
CA GLN A 81 -0.54 3.88 -17.97
C GLN A 81 -1.22 2.59 -17.49
N LYS A 82 -1.10 1.48 -18.24
CA LYS A 82 -1.65 0.18 -17.83
C LYS A 82 -1.11 -0.30 -16.48
N ILE A 83 0.20 -0.18 -16.25
CA ILE A 83 0.84 -0.57 -14.99
C ILE A 83 0.34 0.30 -13.85
N THR A 84 0.24 1.62 -14.07
CA THR A 84 -0.29 2.57 -13.08
C THR A 84 -1.72 2.21 -12.68
N ASP A 85 -2.61 2.00 -13.65
CA ASP A 85 -4.02 1.70 -13.40
C ASP A 85 -4.18 0.36 -12.66
N LYS A 86 -3.38 -0.65 -13.04
CA LYS A 86 -3.33 -1.95 -12.34
C LYS A 86 -2.92 -1.79 -10.88
N ASN A 87 -1.88 -1.00 -10.60
CA ASN A 87 -1.38 -0.79 -9.25
C ASN A 87 -2.36 0.02 -8.40
N ILE A 88 -3.02 1.05 -8.97
CA ILE A 88 -4.08 1.80 -8.28
C ILE A 88 -5.21 0.86 -7.86
N LYS A 89 -5.68 0.01 -8.79
CA LYS A 89 -6.73 -0.97 -8.49
C LYS A 89 -6.29 -1.96 -7.40
N THR A 90 -5.05 -2.44 -7.46
CA THR A 90 -4.50 -3.35 -6.45
C THR A 90 -4.46 -2.69 -5.06
N ILE A 91 -4.09 -1.41 -4.98
CA ILE A 91 -4.12 -0.65 -3.72
C ILE A 91 -5.56 -0.54 -3.19
N ASP A 92 -6.53 -0.22 -4.04
CA ASP A 92 -7.94 -0.15 -3.66
C ASP A 92 -8.48 -1.48 -3.13
N ASP A 93 -8.17 -2.58 -3.82
CA ASP A 93 -8.60 -3.92 -3.42
C ASP A 93 -7.99 -4.32 -2.06
N ILE A 94 -6.72 -4.01 -1.81
CA ILE A 94 -6.04 -4.28 -0.53
C ILE A 94 -6.65 -3.46 0.60
N VAL A 95 -6.90 -2.16 0.38
CA VAL A 95 -7.49 -1.29 1.40
C VAL A 95 -8.91 -1.76 1.74
N ALA A 96 -9.71 -2.12 0.74
CA ALA A 96 -11.06 -2.65 0.94
C ALA A 96 -11.04 -3.99 1.69
N ALA A 97 -10.14 -4.90 1.31
CA ALA A 97 -9.96 -6.17 2.01
C ALA A 97 -9.56 -5.94 3.48
N LYS A 98 -8.63 -5.00 3.74
CA LYS A 98 -8.17 -4.69 5.10
C LYS A 98 -9.24 -4.01 5.94
N GLU A 99 -10.05 -3.13 5.35
CA GLU A 99 -11.21 -2.53 6.01
C GLU A 99 -12.23 -3.60 6.42
N LYS A 100 -12.54 -4.53 5.51
CA LYS A 100 -13.42 -5.66 5.81
C LYS A 100 -12.84 -6.54 6.93
N GLU A 101 -11.57 -6.89 6.87
CA GLU A 101 -10.89 -7.69 7.91
C GLU A 101 -10.93 -7.00 9.29
N ILE A 102 -10.73 -5.67 9.33
CA ILE A 102 -10.77 -4.91 10.59
C ILE A 102 -12.20 -4.81 11.16
N LEU A 103 -13.22 -4.78 10.31
CA LEU A 103 -14.62 -4.64 10.74
C LEU A 103 -15.31 -5.98 11.03
N THR A 104 -14.86 -7.06 10.41
CA THR A 104 -15.41 -8.40 10.65
C THR A 104 -14.71 -9.05 11.86
N VAL A 105 -15.46 -9.80 12.66
CA VAL A 105 -14.95 -10.69 13.72
C VAL A 105 -15.23 -12.12 13.29
#